data_AF-A0A3M7P125-F1
#
_entry.id   AF-A0A3M7P125-F1
#
_cell.length_a   1.000
_cell.length_b   1.000
_cell.length_c   1.000
_cell.angle_alpha   90.00
_cell.angle_beta   90.00
_cell.angle_gamma   90.00
#
_symmetry.space_group_name_H-M   'P 1'
#
loop_
_entity.id
_entity.type
_entity.pdbx_description
1 polymer ?
#
loop_
_entity_poly.entity_id
_entity_poly.type
_entity_poly.pdbx_seq_one_letter_code
_entity_poly.pdbx_strand_id
1 'polypeptide(L)'
;MNDWMKKVRAPTRYRIGNNQVSLKINSRHVIMGLGISFAFLILYLLIFKQSDKKIEHKYEGLYVSKNKILYEIYNDGGLKSYNSKYPLSPPLETKQTKKFKLLAIADLDTSSKVEGKETKFVSYLLKGDLVLNNDLRNADIHF
;
A
#
# COMPACT_ATOMS: atom_id res chain seq x y z
N MET A 1 -8.06 -76.61 -44.57
CA MET A 1 -8.22 -76.68 -43.11
C MET A 1 -7.51 -75.47 -42.49
N ASN A 2 -8.29 -74.42 -42.25
CA ASN A 2 -8.07 -73.24 -41.39
C ASN A 2 -6.79 -72.39 -41.50
N ASP A 3 -6.83 -71.39 -42.39
CA ASP A 3 -5.80 -70.38 -42.65
C ASP A 3 -5.81 -69.18 -41.66
N TRP A 4 -6.75 -69.16 -40.70
CA TRP A 4 -6.95 -68.05 -39.77
C TRP A 4 -5.87 -67.92 -38.68
N MET A 5 -5.13 -69.00 -38.39
CA MET A 5 -4.07 -68.99 -37.38
C MET A 5 -2.75 -68.37 -37.86
N LYS A 6 -2.58 -68.08 -39.16
CA LYS A 6 -1.36 -67.45 -39.70
C LYS A 6 -1.23 -65.95 -39.39
N LYS A 7 -2.28 -65.30 -38.86
CA LYS A 7 -2.24 -63.89 -38.47
C LYS A 7 -1.94 -63.63 -36.99
N VAL A 8 -1.88 -64.67 -36.15
CA VAL A 8 -1.46 -64.52 -34.75
C VAL A 8 0.06 -64.49 -34.72
N ARG A 9 0.65 -63.34 -35.09
CA ARG A 9 2.07 -63.09 -34.83
C ARG A 9 2.25 -63.11 -33.32
N ALA A 10 3.15 -63.96 -32.83
CA ALA A 10 3.60 -63.85 -31.44
C ALA A 10 4.05 -62.40 -31.20
N PRO A 11 3.78 -61.80 -30.02
CA PRO A 11 4.28 -60.47 -29.70
C PRO A 11 5.80 -60.49 -29.92
N THR A 12 6.33 -59.48 -30.60
CA THR A 12 7.78 -59.34 -30.75
C THR A 12 8.40 -59.38 -29.37
N ARG A 13 9.31 -60.33 -29.12
CA ARG A 13 10.01 -60.42 -27.83
C ARG A 13 10.77 -59.10 -27.65
N TYR A 14 10.25 -58.22 -26.79
CA TYR A 14 10.93 -56.99 -26.43
C TYR A 14 12.19 -57.37 -25.64
N ARG A 15 13.34 -57.30 -26.30
CA ARG A 15 14.64 -57.52 -25.68
C ARG A 15 15.00 -56.24 -24.93
N ILE A 16 14.91 -56.27 -23.61
CA ILE A 16 15.48 -55.24 -22.73
C ILE A 16 17.00 -55.37 -22.85
N GLY A 17 17.59 -54.69 -23.83
CA GLY A 17 19.03 -54.50 -23.87
C GLY A 17 19.46 -53.60 -22.73
N ASN A 18 20.54 -53.95 -22.04
CA ASN A 18 21.21 -53.10 -21.05
C ASN A 18 21.86 -51.88 -21.73
N ASN A 19 21.06 -51.05 -22.38
CA ASN A 19 21.50 -49.79 -22.95
C ASN A 19 21.39 -48.75 -21.84
N GLN A 20 22.53 -48.35 -21.30
CA GLN A 20 22.60 -47.16 -20.46
C GLN A 20 22.20 -45.97 -21.34
N VAL A 21 20.98 -45.47 -21.14
CA VAL A 21 20.52 -44.24 -21.79
C VAL A 21 21.29 -43.09 -21.14
N SER A 22 22.46 -42.75 -21.69
CA SER A 22 23.20 -41.58 -21.25
C SER A 22 22.55 -40.34 -21.85
N LEU A 23 21.77 -39.63 -21.06
CA LEU A 23 21.27 -38.29 -21.42
C LEU A 23 22.46 -37.34 -21.47
N LYS A 24 22.98 -37.10 -22.69
CA LYS A 24 24.03 -36.12 -22.95
C LYS A 24 23.38 -34.74 -23.05
N ILE A 25 23.06 -34.17 -21.90
CA ILE A 25 22.55 -32.80 -21.81
C ILE A 25 23.74 -31.86 -22.03
N ASN A 26 23.68 -31.04 -23.08
CA ASN A 26 24.72 -30.04 -23.33
C ASN A 26 24.73 -29.00 -22.20
N SER A 27 25.90 -28.79 -21.60
CA SER A 27 26.10 -27.84 -20.50
C SER A 27 25.64 -26.42 -20.83
N ARG A 28 25.69 -26.01 -22.10
CA ARG A 28 25.23 -24.70 -22.58
C ARG A 28 23.73 -24.45 -22.35
N HIS A 29 22.89 -25.47 -22.53
CA HIS A 29 21.44 -25.33 -22.31
C HIS A 29 21.09 -25.23 -20.83
N VAL A 30 21.85 -25.91 -19.96
CA VAL A 30 21.68 -25.83 -18.51
C VAL A 30 22.00 -24.43 -18.00
N ILE A 31 23.11 -23.84 -18.44
CA ILE A 31 23.52 -22.48 -18.06
C ILE A 31 22.49 -21.44 -18.54
N MET A 32 21.99 -21.59 -19.77
CA MET A 32 20.97 -20.69 -20.32
C MET A 32 19.66 -20.76 -19.53
N GLY A 33 19.19 -21.97 -19.16
CA GLY A 33 17.99 -22.14 -18.35
C GLY A 33 18.10 -21.52 -16.95
N LEU A 34 19.25 -21.69 -16.30
CA LEU A 34 19.51 -21.07 -15.00
C LEU A 34 19.51 -19.54 -15.07
N GLY A 35 20.13 -18.97 -16.11
CA GLY A 35 20.15 -17.52 -16.33
C GLY A 35 18.75 -16.93 -16.53
N ILE A 36 17.91 -17.61 -17.33
CA ILE A 36 16.53 -17.20 -17.58
C ILE A 36 15.71 -17.27 -16.27
N SER A 37 15.83 -18.36 -15.50
CA SER A 37 15.15 -18.50 -14.22
C SER A 37 15.56 -17.41 -13.22
N PHE A 38 16.85 -17.08 -13.15
CA PHE A 38 17.37 -16.01 -12.31
C PHE A 38 16.86 -14.63 -12.73
N ALA A 39 16.75 -14.36 -14.04
CA ALA A 39 16.17 -13.13 -14.56
C ALA A 39 14.68 -12.99 -14.18
N PHE A 40 13.90 -14.08 -14.27
CA PHE A 40 12.50 -14.08 -13.81
C PHE A 40 12.38 -13.89 -12.29
N LEU A 41 13.30 -14.43 -11.50
CA LEU A 41 13.36 -14.20 -10.05
C LEU A 41 13.61 -12.71 -9.74
N ILE A 42 14.56 -12.08 -10.43
CA ILE A 42 14.82 -10.64 -10.27
C ILE A 42 13.60 -9.82 -10.67
N LEU A 43 12.95 -10.15 -11.78
CA LEU A 43 11.73 -9.46 -12.23
C LEU A 43 10.60 -9.60 -11.19
N TYR A 44 10.41 -10.80 -10.64
CA TYR A 44 9.45 -11.04 -9.56
C TYR A 44 9.76 -10.16 -8.33
N LEU A 45 11.02 -10.14 -7.88
CA LEU A 45 11.42 -9.31 -6.76
C LEU A 45 11.20 -7.81 -7.01
N LEU A 46 11.42 -7.31 -8.24
CA LEU A 46 11.18 -5.91 -8.59
C LEU A 46 9.68 -5.55 -8.56
N ILE A 47 8.81 -6.44 -9.05
CA ILE A 47 7.35 -6.21 -9.05
C ILE A 47 6.81 -6.24 -7.61
N PHE A 48 7.24 -7.21 -6.80
CA PHE A 48 6.68 -7.42 -5.46
C PHE A 48 7.35 -6.59 -4.35
N LYS A 49 8.53 -5.98 -4.58
CA LYS A 49 9.10 -4.99 -3.64
C LYS A 49 8.36 -3.66 -3.63
N GLN A 50 7.39 -3.45 -4.52
CA GLN A 50 6.54 -2.25 -4.53
C GLN A 50 5.29 -2.45 -3.65
N SER A 51 5.46 -3.02 -2.46
CA SER A 51 4.38 -3.17 -1.47
C SER A 51 4.83 -2.72 -0.07
N ASP A 52 5.55 -1.59 -0.02
CA ASP A 52 5.80 -0.83 1.22
C ASP A 52 5.98 0.67 0.92
N LYS A 53 5.33 1.17 -0.13
CA LYS A 53 5.10 2.61 -0.25
C LYS A 53 3.87 2.91 0.60
N LYS A 54 4.09 3.58 1.74
CA LYS A 54 3.03 4.25 2.51
C LYS A 54 2.05 4.88 1.52
N ILE A 55 0.79 4.51 1.65
CA ILE A 55 -0.32 4.99 0.83
C ILE A 55 -0.36 6.51 0.95
N GLU A 56 0.23 7.19 -0.03
CA GLU A 56 -0.05 8.59 -0.30
C GLU A 56 -1.40 8.57 -1.02
N HIS A 57 -2.45 9.04 -0.36
CA HIS A 57 -3.79 9.13 -0.93
C HIS A 57 -3.79 10.13 -2.09
N LYS A 58 -3.44 9.65 -3.28
CA LYS A 58 -3.61 10.34 -4.56
C LYS A 58 -5.07 10.19 -4.97
N TYR A 59 -5.87 11.21 -4.70
CA TYR A 59 -7.19 11.32 -5.31
C TYR A 59 -7.03 11.41 -6.83
N GLU A 60 -7.56 10.44 -7.54
CA GLU A 60 -7.72 10.49 -9.00
C GLU A 60 -8.73 11.59 -9.35
N GLY A 61 -8.22 12.76 -9.73
CA GLY A 61 -8.98 13.83 -10.37
C GLY A 61 -8.46 14.05 -11.79
N LEU A 62 -9.24 13.57 -12.76
CA LEU A 62 -9.29 13.89 -14.19
C LEU A 62 -8.03 14.45 -14.91
N TYR A 63 -7.66 13.76 -16.00
CA TYR A 63 -6.92 14.33 -17.12
C TYR A 63 -7.75 15.45 -17.79
N VAL A 64 -7.66 16.68 -17.29
CA VAL A 64 -8.05 17.88 -18.04
C VAL A 64 -6.78 18.62 -18.42
N SER A 65 -6.65 18.85 -19.73
CA SER A 65 -5.59 19.60 -20.41
C SER A 65 -4.98 20.73 -19.55
N LYS A 66 -3.73 20.53 -19.13
CA LYS A 66 -2.93 21.47 -18.32
C LYS A 66 -2.72 22.85 -18.96
N ASN A 67 -3.04 23.04 -20.24
CA ASN A 67 -2.59 24.22 -20.98
C ASN A 67 -3.62 25.34 -21.12
N LYS A 68 -4.90 25.11 -20.80
CA LYS A 68 -5.93 26.17 -20.87
C LYS A 68 -6.26 26.78 -19.50
N ILE A 69 -6.20 25.98 -18.44
CA ILE A 69 -6.57 26.39 -17.08
C ILE A 69 -5.52 27.36 -16.48
N LEU A 70 -4.23 27.13 -16.72
CA LEU A 70 -3.17 27.97 -16.17
C LEU A 70 -3.18 29.42 -16.68
N TYR A 71 -3.71 29.69 -17.87
CA TYR A 71 -3.74 31.03 -18.47
C TYR A 71 -4.91 31.90 -17.98
N GLU A 72 -6.03 31.30 -17.58
CA GLU A 72 -7.18 32.04 -17.04
C GLU A 72 -6.98 32.38 -15.55
N ILE A 73 -6.26 31.55 -14.79
CA ILE A 73 -6.00 31.76 -13.35
C ILE A 73 -4.93 32.83 -13.07
N TYR A 74 -4.01 33.05 -14.01
CA TYR A 74 -2.91 34.01 -13.83
C TYR A 74 -3.39 35.47 -13.83
N ASN A 75 -4.56 35.75 -14.40
CA ASN A 75 -4.99 37.13 -14.68
C ASN A 75 -6.07 37.69 -13.73
N ASP A 76 -6.63 36.92 -12.79
CA ASP A 76 -7.72 37.43 -11.91
C ASP A 76 -7.71 36.91 -10.46
N GLY A 77 -6.53 36.88 -9.81
CA GLY A 77 -6.48 36.67 -8.36
C GLY A 77 -6.52 35.20 -7.91
N GLY A 78 -5.45 34.48 -8.23
CA GLY A 78 -4.87 33.39 -7.44
C GLY A 78 -5.82 32.33 -6.90
N LEU A 79 -5.81 31.14 -7.51
CA LEU A 79 -6.34 29.93 -6.88
C LEU A 79 -5.74 29.74 -5.48
N LYS A 80 -6.51 30.07 -4.44
CA LYS A 80 -6.19 29.66 -3.07
C LYS A 80 -6.29 28.14 -3.01
N SER A 81 -5.14 27.47 -3.10
CA SER A 81 -5.05 26.02 -2.95
C SER A 81 -5.66 25.59 -1.61
N TYR A 82 -6.42 24.50 -1.60
CA TYR A 82 -7.04 23.96 -0.40
C TYR A 82 -5.97 23.52 0.62
N ASN A 83 -6.13 23.92 1.88
CA ASN A 83 -5.27 23.49 2.96
C ASN A 83 -5.76 22.15 3.55
N SER A 84 -5.13 21.06 3.14
CA SER A 84 -5.42 19.70 3.64
C SER A 84 -4.66 19.33 4.93
N LYS A 85 -4.01 20.29 5.60
CA LYS A 85 -3.22 20.01 6.81
C LYS A 85 -4.11 19.58 7.97
N TYR A 86 -4.02 18.31 8.31
CA TYR A 86 -4.62 17.74 9.52
C TYR A 86 -3.72 16.65 10.12
N PRO A 87 -3.57 16.58 11.46
CA PRO A 87 -4.00 17.59 12.44
C PRO A 87 -3.26 18.93 12.28
N LEU A 88 -3.76 19.99 12.92
CA LEU A 88 -3.13 21.32 12.85
C LEU A 88 -1.67 21.31 13.33
N SER A 89 -1.40 20.52 14.39
CA SER A 89 -0.06 20.21 14.89
C SER A 89 0.31 18.79 14.49
N PRO A 90 1.51 18.57 13.89
CA PRO A 90 1.94 17.22 13.53
C PRO A 90 2.06 16.34 14.80
N PRO A 91 1.65 15.06 14.76
CA PRO A 91 1.83 14.14 15.87
C PRO A 91 3.31 13.94 16.20
N LEU A 92 3.62 13.73 17.48
CA LEU A 92 4.95 13.30 17.93
C LEU A 92 4.96 11.77 17.98
N GLU A 93 5.78 11.14 17.14
CA GLU A 93 5.82 9.69 17.00
C GLU A 93 7.12 9.13 17.58
N THR A 94 7.00 8.11 18.42
CA THR A 94 8.10 7.30 18.94
C THR A 94 7.94 5.85 18.46
N LYS A 95 8.91 4.98 18.76
CA LYS A 95 8.82 3.55 18.40
C LYS A 95 7.61 2.85 19.01
N GLN A 96 7.11 3.34 20.14
CA GLN A 96 6.07 2.67 20.93
C GLN A 96 4.76 3.44 20.94
N THR A 97 4.80 4.76 20.78
CA THR A 97 3.64 5.63 20.98
C THR A 97 3.53 6.71 19.92
N LYS A 98 2.30 7.20 19.74
CA LYS A 98 1.97 8.35 18.91
C LYS A 98 1.18 9.35 19.74
N LYS A 99 1.74 10.54 19.90
CA LYS A 99 1.21 11.61 20.73
C LYS A 99 0.58 12.71 19.87
N PHE A 100 -0.68 13.02 20.12
CA PHE A 100 -1.47 14.03 19.42
C PHE A 100 -1.83 15.17 20.36
N LYS A 101 -1.82 16.40 19.86
CA LYS A 101 -2.40 17.54 20.58
C LYS A 101 -3.92 17.45 20.52
N LEU A 102 -4.58 17.51 21.68
CA LEU A 102 -6.03 17.56 21.79
C LEU A 102 -6.47 18.90 22.38
N LEU A 103 -7.66 19.32 21.98
CA LEU A 103 -8.34 20.49 22.47
C LEU A 103 -9.81 20.11 22.75
N ALA A 104 -10.32 20.46 23.92
CA ALA A 104 -11.74 20.36 24.25
C ALA A 104 -12.28 21.75 24.55
N ILE A 105 -13.41 22.11 23.95
CA ILE A 105 -14.06 23.40 24.16
C ILE A 105 -15.30 23.20 25.02
N ALA A 106 -15.47 24.04 26.03
CA ALA A 106 -16.59 23.95 26.95
C ALA A 106 -17.84 24.58 26.35
N ASP A 107 -18.96 23.86 26.43
CA ASP A 107 -20.29 24.46 26.36
C ASP A 107 -20.73 24.79 27.79
N LEU A 108 -21.09 26.04 28.03
CA LEU A 108 -21.51 26.52 29.35
C LEU A 108 -23.00 26.87 29.38
N ASP A 109 -23.73 26.62 28.28
CA ASP A 109 -25.13 27.02 28.12
C ASP A 109 -25.35 28.49 28.52
N THR A 110 -26.30 28.74 29.42
CA THR A 110 -26.64 30.06 29.96
C THR A 110 -25.57 30.64 30.88
N SER A 111 -24.69 29.79 31.43
CA SER A 111 -23.58 30.20 32.31
C SER A 111 -22.41 30.80 31.53
N SER A 112 -22.47 30.81 30.19
CA SER A 112 -21.50 31.52 29.36
C SER A 112 -21.59 33.04 29.50
N LYS A 113 -22.73 33.61 29.93
CA LYS A 113 -22.92 35.07 30.05
C LYS A 113 -22.09 35.64 31.21
N VAL A 114 -21.26 36.64 30.91
CA VAL A 114 -20.40 37.29 31.90
C VAL A 114 -21.21 38.28 32.75
N GLU A 115 -21.19 38.10 34.08
CA GLU A 115 -21.89 38.98 35.01
C GLU A 115 -21.43 40.44 34.87
N GLY A 116 -22.39 41.37 34.91
CA GLY A 116 -22.13 42.80 34.73
C GLY A 116 -21.79 43.22 33.29
N LYS A 117 -21.86 42.31 32.29
CA LYS A 117 -21.61 42.63 30.89
C LYS A 117 -22.69 42.04 29.99
N GLU A 118 -23.62 42.88 29.53
CA GLU A 118 -24.83 42.43 28.83
C GLU A 118 -24.55 41.66 27.53
N THR A 119 -23.46 41.95 26.84
CA THR A 119 -23.14 41.43 25.50
C THR A 119 -21.88 40.56 25.45
N LYS A 120 -21.40 40.06 26.60
CA LYS A 120 -20.20 39.20 26.65
C LYS A 120 -20.53 37.79 27.10
N PHE A 121 -20.03 36.84 26.33
CA PHE A 121 -20.10 35.41 26.60
C PHE A 121 -18.70 34.81 26.59
N VAL A 122 -18.48 33.78 27.40
CA VAL A 122 -17.20 33.08 27.54
C VAL A 122 -17.36 31.59 27.28
N SER A 123 -16.29 30.98 26.78
CA SER A 123 -16.07 29.54 26.72
C SER A 123 -14.61 29.26 27.11
N TYR A 124 -14.31 28.02 27.48
CA TYR A 124 -12.98 27.60 27.90
C TYR A 124 -12.44 26.56 26.94
N LEU A 125 -11.18 26.72 26.53
CA LEU A 125 -10.46 25.76 25.71
C LEU A 125 -9.45 25.00 26.59
N LEU A 126 -9.79 23.77 26.94
CA LEU A 126 -8.87 22.86 27.61
C LEU A 126 -7.91 22.27 26.59
N LYS A 127 -6.60 22.32 26.86
CA LYS A 127 -5.56 21.77 26.01
C LYS A 127 -4.96 20.54 26.69
N GLY A 128 -4.63 19.54 25.89
CA GLY A 128 -4.00 18.33 26.39
C GLY A 128 -3.30 17.55 25.31
N ASP A 129 -2.90 16.36 25.66
CA ASP A 129 -2.23 15.40 24.79
C ASP A 129 -2.92 14.04 24.87
N LEU A 130 -3.19 13.44 23.72
CA LEU A 130 -3.57 12.03 23.59
C LEU A 130 -2.34 11.22 23.22
N VAL A 131 -2.00 10.24 24.05
CA VAL A 131 -0.91 9.30 23.80
C VAL A 131 -1.52 7.95 23.45
N LEU A 132 -1.39 7.55 22.19
CA LEU A 132 -1.79 6.22 21.73
C LEU A 132 -0.58 5.31 21.73
N ASN A 133 -0.73 4.08 22.22
CA ASN A 133 0.24 3.05 21.91
C ASN A 133 0.10 2.62 20.45
N ASN A 134 1.22 2.25 19.82
CA ASN A 134 1.25 1.84 18.41
C ASN A 134 0.52 0.50 18.17
N ASP A 135 0.25 -0.28 19.23
CA ASP A 135 -0.60 -1.47 19.18
C ASP A 135 -2.11 -1.15 19.20
N LEU A 136 -2.45 0.14 19.35
CA LEU A 136 -3.82 0.69 19.41
C LEU A 136 -4.70 0.11 20.53
N ARG A 137 -4.09 -0.53 21.55
CA ARG A 137 -4.84 -1.14 22.66
C ARG A 137 -5.08 -0.19 23.81
N ASN A 138 -4.14 0.74 24.01
CA ASN A 138 -4.17 1.69 25.12
C ASN A 138 -4.08 3.12 24.60
N ALA A 139 -4.81 4.00 25.27
CA ALA A 139 -4.86 5.42 25.01
C ALA A 139 -4.88 6.16 26.35
N ASP A 140 -3.91 7.05 26.54
CA ASP A 140 -3.80 7.88 27.73
C ASP A 140 -4.03 9.35 27.36
N ILE A 141 -4.65 10.09 28.27
CA ILE A 141 -4.94 11.51 28.10
C ILE A 141 -4.27 12.29 29.22
N HIS A 142 -3.52 13.34 28.85
CA HIS A 142 -2.89 14.26 29.78
C HIS A 142 -3.41 15.67 29.52
N PHE A 143 -3.92 16.34 30.57
CA PHE A 143 -4.35 17.73 30.54
C PHE A 143 -3.38 18.60 31.32
#